data_AF-A0A530QVW2-F1
#
_entry.id   AF-A0A530QVW2-F1
#
_cell.length_a   1.000
_cell.length_b   1.000
_cell.length_c   1.000
_cell.angle_alpha   90.00
_cell.angle_beta   90.00
_cell.angle_gamma   90.00
#
_symmetry.space_group_name_H-M   'P 1'
#
loop_
_entity.id
_entity.type
_entity.pdbx_description
1 polymer ?
#
loop_
_entity_poly.entity_id
_entity_poly.type
_entity_poly.pdbx_seq_one_letter_code
_entity_poly.pdbx_strand_id
1 'polypeptide(L)'
;MLIDCGTKGSAKDLKAALDHLKGELPAEPDKKRLDLLLVSHEHEDHIKGFDPAWFSDIRIENIWMSVAMDRNHPQAKFAHQLHDLAAAAMRNIDARNLALSPELGDVVGRYNISNDKAVEALCNVLPQQNGIPPLYVHADMKPAKLRPKTLSGTTFKVIGPEFDIDTYYLGDTAEDILHGFSVSTGLLGPGDKKRKDSARPLNISASDFQRLKSRMMSSAFAFAEEEGEIVNNTSVMLLIEWRGRRLLFV
;
A
#
# COMPACT_ATOMS: atom_id res chain seq x y z
N MET A 1 -5.82 -15.58 -13.73
CA MET A 1 -5.26 -14.28 -13.30
C MET A 1 -6.06 -13.80 -12.11
N LEU A 2 -5.38 -13.32 -11.07
CA LEU A 2 -5.97 -12.67 -9.89
C LEU A 2 -5.39 -11.26 -9.82
N ILE A 3 -6.26 -10.25 -9.71
CA ILE A 3 -5.88 -8.86 -9.47
C ILE A 3 -6.46 -8.47 -8.12
N ASP A 4 -5.59 -8.12 -7.18
CA ASP A 4 -5.91 -7.81 -5.79
C ASP A 4 -6.61 -8.95 -5.03
N CYS A 5 -6.56 -8.87 -3.71
CA CYS A 5 -7.23 -9.79 -2.80
C CYS A 5 -7.46 -9.08 -1.47
N GLY A 6 -8.38 -8.11 -1.43
CA GLY A 6 -8.68 -7.38 -0.20
C GLY A 6 -10.16 -7.02 -0.06
N THR A 7 -10.52 -6.51 1.11
CA THR A 7 -11.84 -5.94 1.40
C THR A 7 -11.80 -5.11 2.67
N LYS A 8 -12.60 -4.04 2.74
CA LYS A 8 -12.92 -3.36 4.01
C LYS A 8 -13.85 -4.20 4.91
N GLY A 9 -14.47 -5.24 4.34
CA GLY A 9 -15.37 -6.16 5.02
C GLY A 9 -14.67 -7.28 5.80
N SER A 10 -15.38 -8.39 5.97
CA SER A 10 -14.92 -9.51 6.80
C SER A 10 -13.89 -10.38 6.09
N ALA A 11 -12.90 -10.87 6.85
CA ALA A 11 -11.93 -11.85 6.34
C ALA A 11 -12.60 -13.17 5.91
N LYS A 12 -13.78 -13.48 6.46
CA LYS A 12 -14.55 -14.69 6.12
C LYS A 12 -15.06 -14.62 4.67
N ASP A 13 -15.58 -13.47 4.27
CA ASP A 13 -16.10 -13.28 2.89
C ASP A 13 -14.95 -13.34 1.88
N LEU A 14 -13.81 -12.73 2.23
CA LEU A 14 -12.60 -12.79 1.42
C LEU A 14 -12.08 -14.22 1.26
N LYS A 15 -12.05 -15.00 2.35
CA LYS A 15 -11.66 -16.41 2.29
C LYS A 15 -12.62 -17.24 1.44
N ALA A 16 -13.93 -17.00 1.54
CA ALA A 16 -14.92 -17.68 0.72
C ALA A 16 -14.75 -17.35 -0.78
N ALA A 17 -14.47 -16.09 -1.12
CA ALA A 17 -14.17 -15.69 -2.50
C ALA A 17 -12.90 -16.38 -3.04
N LEU A 18 -11.86 -16.47 -2.21
CA LEU A 18 -10.62 -17.15 -2.57
C LEU A 18 -10.83 -18.67 -2.75
N ASP A 19 -11.62 -19.31 -1.89
CA ASP A 19 -11.97 -20.73 -2.03
C ASP A 19 -12.79 -21.00 -3.30
N HIS A 20 -13.70 -20.08 -3.65
CA HIS A 20 -14.42 -20.14 -4.92
C HIS A 20 -13.45 -20.01 -6.11
N LEU A 21 -12.56 -19.02 -6.10
CA LEU A 21 -11.53 -18.84 -7.13
C LEU A 21 -10.69 -20.11 -7.32
N LYS A 22 -10.25 -20.75 -6.23
CA LYS A 22 -9.48 -22.02 -6.30
C LYS A 22 -10.21 -23.12 -7.06
N GLY A 23 -11.54 -23.18 -6.93
CA GLY A 23 -12.38 -24.11 -7.68
C GLY A 23 -12.24 -23.92 -9.20
N GLU A 24 -12.18 -22.66 -9.63
CA GLU A 24 -12.11 -22.23 -11.03
C GLU A 24 -10.70 -22.29 -11.63
N LEU A 25 -9.66 -22.36 -10.79
CA LEU A 25 -8.28 -22.44 -11.27
C LEU A 25 -7.98 -23.80 -11.95
N PRO A 26 -7.18 -23.80 -13.04
CA PRO A 26 -6.71 -25.03 -13.66
C PRO A 26 -6.02 -25.96 -12.65
N ALA A 27 -6.30 -27.26 -12.75
CA ALA A 27 -5.63 -28.26 -11.94
C ALA A 27 -4.26 -28.62 -12.53
N GLU A 28 -3.24 -28.67 -11.68
CA GLU A 28 -1.97 -29.35 -11.89
C GLU A 28 -1.86 -30.53 -10.90
N PRO A 29 -0.92 -31.48 -11.08
CA PRO A 29 -0.87 -32.72 -10.29
C PRO A 29 -0.98 -32.55 -8.77
N ASP A 30 -0.36 -31.50 -8.22
CA ASP A 30 -0.29 -31.28 -6.77
C ASP A 30 -0.84 -29.92 -6.30
N LYS A 31 -1.18 -29.01 -7.23
CA LYS A 31 -1.60 -27.63 -6.93
C LYS A 31 -2.57 -27.09 -7.97
N LYS A 32 -3.30 -26.04 -7.60
CA LYS A 32 -4.03 -25.19 -8.55
C LYS A 32 -3.08 -24.19 -9.18
N ARG A 33 -3.17 -23.96 -10.49
CA ARG A 33 -2.30 -22.99 -11.18
C ARG A 33 -2.93 -21.61 -11.20
N LEU A 34 -2.16 -20.60 -10.76
CA LEU A 34 -2.44 -19.19 -10.96
C LEU A 34 -1.36 -18.57 -11.86
N ASP A 35 -1.71 -18.28 -13.10
CA ASP A 35 -0.75 -17.81 -14.11
C ASP A 35 -0.16 -16.42 -13.79
N LEU A 36 -0.96 -15.54 -13.17
CA LEU A 36 -0.59 -14.18 -12.81
C LEU A 36 -1.36 -13.74 -11.57
N LEU A 37 -0.61 -13.28 -10.57
CA LEU A 37 -1.05 -12.52 -9.41
C LEU A 37 -0.58 -11.08 -9.59
N LEU A 38 -1.50 -10.13 -9.60
CA LEU A 38 -1.18 -8.71 -9.69
C LEU A 38 -1.73 -7.98 -8.48
N VAL A 39 -0.94 -7.06 -7.96
CA VAL A 39 -1.34 -6.14 -6.90
C VAL A 39 -1.29 -4.72 -7.46
N SER A 40 -2.40 -4.01 -7.35
CA SER A 40 -2.52 -2.62 -7.80
C SER A 40 -1.68 -1.72 -6.90
N HIS A 41 -1.96 -1.68 -5.60
CA HIS A 41 -1.25 -0.91 -4.58
C HIS A 41 -1.47 -1.51 -3.17
N GLU A 42 -0.85 -0.93 -2.14
CA GLU A 42 -0.74 -1.53 -0.80
C GLU A 42 -1.84 -1.17 0.21
N HIS A 43 -3.02 -0.69 -0.23
CA HIS A 43 -4.15 -0.45 0.67
C HIS A 43 -4.81 -1.75 1.12
N GLU A 44 -5.38 -1.73 2.34
CA GLU A 44 -5.95 -2.93 2.98
C GLU A 44 -7.02 -3.61 2.12
N ASP A 45 -7.90 -2.83 1.52
CA ASP A 45 -8.96 -3.31 0.66
C ASP A 45 -8.48 -3.92 -0.66
N HIS A 46 -7.17 -3.87 -0.94
CA HIS A 46 -6.52 -4.52 -2.05
C HIS A 46 -5.65 -5.72 -1.63
N ILE A 47 -5.08 -5.72 -0.41
CA ILE A 47 -4.04 -6.73 -0.05
C ILE A 47 -4.34 -7.59 1.18
N LYS A 48 -5.37 -7.29 1.96
CA LYS A 48 -5.68 -7.96 3.24
C LYS A 48 -5.75 -9.49 3.19
N GLY A 49 -6.12 -10.06 2.05
CA GLY A 49 -6.34 -11.50 1.85
C GLY A 49 -5.10 -12.29 1.46
N PHE A 50 -3.95 -11.64 1.27
CA PHE A 50 -2.70 -12.33 0.98
C PHE A 50 -2.11 -12.96 2.25
N ASP A 51 -2.78 -14.02 2.73
CA ASP A 51 -2.28 -14.93 3.75
C ASP A 51 -1.60 -16.14 3.08
N PRO A 52 -0.29 -16.40 3.33
CA PRO A 52 0.41 -17.53 2.72
C PRO A 52 -0.24 -18.89 2.95
N ALA A 53 -0.93 -19.10 4.07
CA ALA A 53 -1.64 -20.35 4.34
C ALA A 53 -2.79 -20.56 3.35
N TRP A 54 -3.46 -19.47 2.96
CA TRP A 54 -4.58 -19.52 2.03
C TRP A 54 -4.14 -19.77 0.59
N PHE A 55 -2.87 -19.56 0.25
CA PHE A 55 -2.30 -19.80 -1.09
C PHE A 55 -1.43 -21.07 -1.16
N SER A 56 -1.33 -21.85 -0.08
CA SER A 56 -0.41 -23.01 0.01
C SER A 56 -0.60 -24.08 -1.08
N ASP A 57 -1.84 -24.29 -1.52
CA ASP A 57 -2.28 -25.21 -2.58
C ASP A 57 -2.33 -24.55 -3.97
N ILE A 58 -1.91 -23.29 -4.10
CA ILE A 58 -1.83 -22.56 -5.37
C ILE A 58 -0.36 -22.42 -5.77
N ARG A 59 -0.05 -22.79 -7.02
CA ARG A 59 1.22 -22.46 -7.69
C ARG A 59 1.03 -21.14 -8.43
N ILE A 60 1.78 -20.12 -8.04
CA ILE A 60 1.79 -18.80 -8.69
C ILE A 60 2.96 -18.78 -9.67
N GLU A 61 2.71 -18.42 -10.92
CA GLU A 61 3.78 -18.36 -11.93
C GLU A 61 4.39 -16.98 -12.11
N ASN A 62 3.62 -15.92 -11.87
CA ASN A 62 4.05 -14.54 -11.99
C ASN A 62 3.41 -13.70 -10.89
N ILE A 63 4.20 -12.81 -10.28
CA ILE A 63 3.75 -11.83 -9.29
C ILE A 63 4.14 -10.46 -9.82
N TRP A 64 3.16 -9.60 -10.11
CA TRP A 64 3.38 -8.23 -10.58
C TRP A 64 2.91 -7.24 -9.54
N MET A 65 3.71 -6.21 -9.30
CA MET A 65 3.37 -5.11 -8.38
C MET A 65 4.13 -3.84 -8.77
N SER A 66 3.79 -2.72 -8.15
CA SER A 66 4.51 -1.45 -8.30
C SER A 66 5.84 -1.48 -7.56
N VAL A 67 6.82 -0.71 -8.06
CA VAL A 67 8.06 -0.38 -7.33
C VAL A 67 7.77 0.20 -5.94
N ALA A 68 6.64 0.89 -5.77
CA ALA A 68 6.20 1.43 -4.48
C ALA A 68 5.99 0.34 -3.40
N MET A 69 5.86 -0.94 -3.76
CA MET A 69 5.74 -2.03 -2.78
C MET A 69 7.10 -2.59 -2.33
N ASP A 70 8.19 -2.24 -2.99
CA ASP A 70 9.54 -2.63 -2.59
C ASP A 70 10.11 -1.61 -1.59
N ARG A 71 10.11 -1.99 -0.32
CA ARG A 71 10.61 -1.15 0.79
C ARG A 71 12.09 -0.77 0.67
N ASN A 72 12.86 -1.47 -0.16
CA ASN A 72 14.28 -1.22 -0.36
C ASN A 72 14.60 -0.55 -1.71
N HIS A 73 13.58 -0.23 -2.53
CA HIS A 73 13.84 0.33 -3.85
C HIS A 73 14.26 1.80 -3.76
N PRO A 74 15.41 2.18 -4.37
CA PRO A 74 15.96 3.52 -4.22
C PRO A 74 15.07 4.63 -4.77
N GLN A 75 14.21 4.33 -5.74
CA GLN A 75 13.30 5.29 -6.37
C GLN A 75 11.91 5.37 -5.72
N ALA A 76 11.69 4.72 -4.59
CA ALA A 76 10.47 4.87 -3.77
C ALA A 76 10.83 5.24 -2.32
N LYS A 77 12.08 5.67 -2.09
CA LYS A 77 12.62 5.88 -0.75
C LYS A 77 11.87 6.98 -0.03
N PHE A 78 11.60 8.10 -0.69
CA PHE A 78 10.91 9.23 -0.07
C PHE A 78 9.43 8.94 0.14
N ALA A 79 8.78 8.23 -0.78
CA ALA A 79 7.42 7.75 -0.60
C ALA A 79 7.31 6.87 0.67
N HIS A 80 8.25 5.94 0.87
CA HIS A 80 8.30 5.11 2.08
C HIS A 80 8.53 5.92 3.36
N GLN A 81 9.40 6.93 3.32
CA GLN A 81 9.62 7.81 4.46
C GLN A 81 8.38 8.63 4.81
N LEU A 82 7.62 9.07 3.82
CA LEU A 82 6.37 9.80 4.01
C LEU A 82 5.32 8.88 4.66
N HIS A 83 5.18 7.65 4.14
CA HIS A 83 4.32 6.61 4.69
C HIS A 83 4.63 6.34 6.17
N ASP A 84 5.89 6.07 6.50
CA ASP A 84 6.29 5.76 7.87
C ASP A 84 5.98 6.90 8.84
N LEU A 85 6.17 8.13 8.39
CA LEU A 85 5.92 9.33 9.18
C LEU A 85 4.41 9.58 9.37
N ALA A 86 3.61 9.38 8.32
CA ALA A 86 2.15 9.47 8.37
C ALA A 86 1.58 8.39 9.29
N ALA A 87 2.02 7.14 9.14
CA ALA A 87 1.62 6.03 9.99
C ALA A 87 1.96 6.28 11.46
N ALA A 88 3.17 6.76 11.75
CA ALA A 88 3.56 7.12 13.12
C ALA A 88 2.69 8.25 13.68
N ALA A 89 2.40 9.29 12.89
CA ALA A 89 1.56 10.40 13.31
C ALA A 89 0.11 9.95 13.61
N MET A 90 -0.49 9.17 12.72
CA MET A 90 -1.87 8.70 12.88
C MET A 90 -2.02 7.74 14.07
N ARG A 91 -1.08 6.81 14.27
CA ARG A 91 -1.06 5.95 15.46
C ARG A 91 -0.91 6.75 16.76
N ASN A 92 -0.15 7.84 16.74
CA ASN A 92 -0.02 8.74 17.89
C ASN A 92 -1.29 9.54 18.17
N ILE A 93 -2.05 9.90 17.12
CA ILE A 93 -3.37 10.54 17.27
C ILE A 93 -4.38 9.53 17.84
N ASP A 94 -4.41 8.31 17.31
CA ASP A 94 -5.28 7.22 17.77
C ASP A 94 -5.06 6.91 19.26
N ALA A 95 -3.78 6.78 19.67
CA ALA A 95 -3.40 6.51 21.06
C ALA A 95 -3.87 7.57 22.07
N ARG A 96 -4.18 8.79 21.61
CA ARG A 96 -4.72 9.88 22.45
C ARG A 96 -6.23 9.78 22.66
N ASN A 97 -6.92 8.87 21.96
CA ASN A 97 -8.36 8.63 22.08
C ASN A 97 -9.18 9.94 21.98
N LEU A 98 -8.83 10.78 21.00
CA LEU A 98 -9.51 12.04 20.74
C LEU A 98 -10.88 11.77 20.09
N ALA A 99 -11.88 12.60 20.39
CA ALA A 99 -13.13 12.60 19.65
C ALA A 99 -12.90 13.26 18.28
N LEU A 100 -12.78 12.44 17.25
CA LEU A 100 -12.61 12.85 15.86
C LEU A 100 -13.97 12.88 15.15
N SER A 101 -14.10 13.73 14.12
CA SER A 101 -15.20 13.57 13.16
C SER A 101 -15.06 12.23 12.40
N PRO A 102 -16.13 11.70 11.82
CA PRO A 102 -16.07 10.46 11.04
C PRO A 102 -14.97 10.47 9.96
N GLU A 103 -14.82 11.59 9.24
CA GLU A 103 -13.85 11.73 8.15
C GLU A 103 -12.41 11.60 8.64
N LEU A 104 -12.09 12.24 9.77
CA LEU A 104 -10.75 12.15 10.38
C LEU A 104 -10.53 10.77 11.03
N GLY A 105 -11.59 10.17 11.56
CA GLY A 105 -11.58 8.80 12.07
C GLY A 105 -11.23 7.79 10.96
N ASP A 106 -11.77 7.98 9.76
CA ASP A 106 -11.45 7.15 8.60
C ASP A 106 -9.98 7.28 8.17
N VAL A 107 -9.42 8.49 8.18
CA VAL A 107 -7.99 8.70 7.89
C VAL A 107 -7.13 7.95 8.90
N VAL A 108 -7.38 8.11 10.21
CA VAL A 108 -6.65 7.37 11.25
C VAL A 108 -6.82 5.86 11.09
N GLY A 109 -8.05 5.41 10.81
CA GLY A 109 -8.40 4.00 10.64
C GLY A 109 -7.56 3.29 9.58
N ARG A 110 -7.22 3.97 8.48
CA ARG A 110 -6.35 3.42 7.41
C ARG A 110 -4.96 3.01 7.91
N TYR A 111 -4.41 3.69 8.92
CA TYR A 111 -3.06 3.44 9.44
C TYR A 111 -3.04 2.57 10.71
N ASN A 112 -4.21 2.33 11.31
CA ASN A 112 -4.36 1.44 12.46
C ASN A 112 -4.28 -0.04 12.06
N ILE A 113 -4.68 -0.37 10.82
CA ILE A 113 -4.60 -1.73 10.31
C ILE A 113 -3.25 -1.88 9.60
N SER A 114 -2.34 -2.61 10.24
CA SER A 114 -1.05 -2.92 9.65
C SER A 114 -1.24 -3.95 8.52
N ASN A 115 -0.88 -3.54 7.31
CA ASN A 115 -0.78 -4.40 6.15
C ASN A 115 0.55 -5.16 6.09
N ASP A 116 1.42 -5.02 7.10
CA ASP A 116 2.80 -5.51 7.08
C ASP A 116 2.87 -7.01 6.77
N LYS A 117 1.92 -7.80 7.30
CA LYS A 117 1.86 -9.25 7.02
C LYS A 117 1.50 -9.56 5.56
N ALA A 118 0.60 -8.80 4.97
CA ALA A 118 0.22 -8.97 3.57
C ALA A 118 1.34 -8.50 2.63
N VAL A 119 1.98 -7.38 2.95
CA VAL A 119 3.17 -6.89 2.23
C VAL A 119 4.31 -7.90 2.32
N GLU A 120 4.60 -8.42 3.53
CA GLU A 120 5.60 -9.49 3.72
C GLU A 120 5.25 -10.76 2.93
N ALA A 121 3.97 -11.14 2.91
CA ALA A 121 3.52 -12.28 2.13
C ALA A 121 3.77 -12.08 0.63
N LEU A 122 3.44 -10.90 0.10
CA LEU A 122 3.57 -10.56 -1.31
C LEU A 122 5.02 -10.39 -1.77
N CYS A 123 5.84 -9.70 -0.99
CA CYS A 123 7.20 -9.34 -1.38
C CYS A 123 8.21 -10.47 -1.09
N ASN A 124 7.95 -11.31 -0.09
CA ASN A 124 8.91 -12.31 0.38
C ASN A 124 8.35 -13.74 0.37
N VAL A 125 7.27 -14.02 1.09
CA VAL A 125 6.85 -15.40 1.36
C VAL A 125 6.32 -16.11 0.11
N LEU A 126 5.36 -15.52 -0.61
CA LEU A 126 4.78 -16.10 -1.82
C LEU A 126 5.82 -16.24 -2.95
N PRO A 127 6.68 -15.23 -3.22
CA PRO A 127 7.84 -15.39 -4.11
C PRO A 127 8.71 -16.60 -3.77
N GLN A 128 9.14 -16.72 -2.51
CA GLN A 128 10.00 -17.82 -2.06
C GLN A 128 9.31 -19.19 -2.18
N GLN A 129 8.04 -19.29 -1.79
CA GLN A 129 7.26 -20.54 -1.89
C GLN A 129 7.08 -21.03 -3.33
N ASN A 130 7.10 -20.10 -4.30
CA ASN A 130 6.93 -20.40 -5.72
C ASN A 130 8.26 -20.40 -6.50
N GLY A 131 9.37 -20.01 -5.88
CA GLY A 131 10.68 -19.92 -6.52
C GLY A 131 10.74 -18.88 -7.65
N ILE A 132 9.95 -17.80 -7.53
CA ILE A 132 9.87 -16.71 -8.52
C ILE A 132 10.15 -15.37 -7.86
N PRO A 133 10.90 -14.45 -8.48
CA PRO A 133 10.98 -13.08 -8.00
C PRO A 133 9.70 -12.29 -8.39
N PRO A 134 9.26 -11.32 -7.57
CA PRO A 134 8.32 -10.31 -8.02
C PRO A 134 8.85 -9.55 -9.25
N LEU A 135 7.96 -9.19 -10.16
CA LEU A 135 8.25 -8.25 -11.23
C LEU A 135 7.64 -6.89 -10.88
N TYR A 136 8.49 -5.90 -10.66
CA TYR A 136 8.08 -4.52 -10.45
C TYR A 136 7.75 -3.87 -11.80
N VAL A 137 6.46 -3.80 -12.12
CA VAL A 137 5.97 -3.31 -13.40
C VAL A 137 5.82 -1.79 -13.40
N HIS A 138 6.05 -1.17 -14.55
CA HIS A 138 5.97 0.28 -14.74
C HIS A 138 5.63 0.62 -16.20
N ALA A 139 5.18 1.84 -16.49
CA ALA A 139 4.62 2.23 -17.80
C ALA A 139 5.60 2.04 -18.98
N ASP A 140 6.88 2.34 -18.75
CA ASP A 140 7.94 2.16 -19.76
C ASP A 140 8.32 0.69 -20.03
N MET A 141 7.70 -0.27 -19.32
CA MET A 141 8.04 -1.68 -19.48
C MET A 141 7.54 -2.24 -20.82
N LYS A 142 8.48 -2.71 -21.64
CA LYS A 142 8.17 -3.34 -22.92
C LYS A 142 7.39 -4.67 -22.72
N PRO A 143 6.36 -4.97 -23.53
CA PRO A 143 5.56 -6.20 -23.41
C PRO A 143 6.40 -7.50 -23.39
N ALA A 144 7.52 -7.51 -24.12
CA ALA A 144 8.44 -8.65 -24.18
C ALA A 144 9.12 -8.98 -22.83
N LYS A 145 9.06 -8.10 -21.83
CA LYS A 145 9.58 -8.33 -20.46
C LYS A 145 8.52 -8.93 -19.51
N LEU A 146 7.22 -8.77 -19.81
CA LEU A 146 6.12 -9.18 -18.93
C LEU A 146 5.95 -10.72 -18.89
N ARG A 147 6.13 -11.40 -20.03
CA ARG A 147 6.24 -12.86 -20.23
C ARG A 147 5.40 -13.81 -19.34
N PRO A 148 4.07 -13.64 -19.14
CA PRO A 148 3.26 -14.70 -18.56
C PRO A 148 3.04 -15.80 -19.61
N LYS A 149 3.93 -16.82 -19.62
CA LYS A 149 4.01 -17.84 -20.68
C LYS A 149 2.70 -18.61 -20.91
N THR A 150 1.94 -18.84 -19.85
CA THR A 150 0.69 -19.60 -19.82
C THR A 150 -0.53 -18.79 -20.25
N LEU A 151 -0.44 -17.45 -20.27
CA LEU A 151 -1.47 -16.54 -20.81
C LEU A 151 -1.24 -16.28 -22.31
N SER A 152 -1.03 -17.35 -23.09
CA SER A 152 -0.80 -17.26 -24.53
C SER A 152 -1.98 -16.62 -25.27
N GLY A 153 -1.70 -15.74 -26.24
CA GLY A 153 -2.71 -14.97 -26.97
C GLY A 153 -3.27 -13.75 -26.23
N THR A 154 -2.75 -13.45 -25.04
CA THR A 154 -3.04 -12.21 -24.30
C THR A 154 -1.85 -11.27 -24.39
N THR A 155 -2.10 -10.00 -24.68
CA THR A 155 -1.10 -8.93 -24.64
C THR A 155 -1.35 -8.04 -23.43
N PHE A 156 -0.28 -7.68 -22.73
CA PHE A 156 -0.32 -6.77 -21.60
C PHE A 156 0.48 -5.51 -21.94
N LYS A 157 -0.09 -4.35 -21.64
CA LYS A 157 0.61 -3.07 -21.62
C LYS A 157 0.39 -2.44 -20.25
N VAL A 158 1.49 -2.16 -19.56
CA VAL A 158 1.47 -1.38 -18.33
C VAL A 158 1.35 0.09 -18.72
N ILE A 159 0.39 0.80 -18.14
CA ILE A 159 0.14 2.23 -18.38
C ILE A 159 0.67 3.07 -17.21
N GLY A 160 0.71 2.48 -16.02
CA GLY A 160 1.24 3.07 -14.81
C GLY A 160 1.54 1.97 -13.79
N PRO A 161 2.29 2.28 -12.73
CA PRO A 161 2.87 3.59 -12.44
C PRO A 161 4.16 3.84 -13.22
N GLU A 162 4.76 5.02 -13.03
CA GLU A 162 6.14 5.24 -13.46
C GLU A 162 7.16 4.54 -12.57
N PHE A 163 8.34 4.26 -13.13
CA PHE A 163 9.38 3.51 -12.42
C PHE A 163 9.99 4.33 -11.26
N ASP A 164 10.20 5.63 -11.50
CA ASP A 164 10.74 6.55 -10.51
C ASP A 164 9.60 7.19 -9.70
N ILE A 165 9.22 6.55 -8.61
CA ILE A 165 8.07 6.95 -7.79
C ILE A 165 8.31 8.31 -7.16
N ASP A 166 9.48 8.48 -6.54
CA ASP A 166 9.84 9.70 -5.84
C ASP A 166 9.85 10.90 -6.80
N THR A 167 10.51 10.79 -7.96
CA THR A 167 10.60 11.91 -8.91
C THR A 167 9.24 12.23 -9.54
N TYR A 168 8.48 11.21 -9.96
CA TYR A 168 7.28 11.45 -10.75
C TYR A 168 6.08 11.88 -9.90
N TYR A 169 5.92 11.31 -8.71
CA TYR A 169 4.73 11.52 -7.88
C TYR A 169 4.93 12.50 -6.73
N LEU A 170 6.17 12.66 -6.22
CA LEU A 170 6.49 13.64 -5.17
C LEU A 170 7.17 14.89 -5.75
N GLY A 171 7.84 14.75 -6.89
CA GLY A 171 8.60 15.84 -7.52
C GLY A 171 9.87 16.22 -6.75
N ASP A 172 10.52 17.27 -7.23
CA ASP A 172 11.83 17.74 -6.69
C ASP A 172 11.76 18.26 -5.24
N THR A 173 10.56 18.50 -4.72
CA THR A 173 10.33 19.03 -3.36
C THR A 173 10.10 17.96 -2.31
N ALA A 174 10.19 16.68 -2.66
CA ALA A 174 9.93 15.56 -1.75
C ALA A 174 10.71 15.66 -0.42
N GLU A 175 11.98 16.06 -0.49
CA GLU A 175 12.85 16.22 0.69
C GLU A 175 12.39 17.37 1.60
N ASP A 176 11.98 18.51 1.02
CA ASP A 176 11.47 19.66 1.77
C ASP A 176 10.13 19.33 2.47
N ILE A 177 9.25 18.61 1.77
CA ILE A 177 7.96 18.11 2.28
C ILE A 177 8.21 17.20 3.49
N LEU A 178 9.12 16.23 3.35
CA LEU A 178 9.48 15.32 4.44
C LEU A 178 10.10 16.05 5.64
N HIS A 179 10.99 17.00 5.40
CA HIS A 179 11.57 17.80 6.46
C HIS A 179 10.51 18.61 7.21
N GLY A 180 9.62 19.29 6.47
CA GLY A 180 8.49 20.04 7.04
C GLY A 180 7.59 19.13 7.88
N PHE A 181 7.25 17.96 7.35
CA PHE A 181 6.38 17.02 8.03
C PHE A 181 7.01 16.49 9.32
N SER A 182 8.29 16.10 9.27
CA SER A 182 9.04 15.55 10.40
C SER A 182 9.12 16.55 11.58
N VAL A 183 9.31 17.83 11.28
CA VAL A 183 9.27 18.90 12.29
C VAL A 183 7.89 18.98 12.94
N SER A 184 6.81 18.92 12.16
CA SER A 184 5.45 18.97 12.69
C SER A 184 5.05 17.72 13.50
N THR A 185 5.50 16.52 13.14
CA THR A 185 5.14 15.27 13.83
C THR A 185 6.07 14.92 14.97
N GLY A 186 7.34 15.35 14.96
CA GLY A 186 8.26 15.17 16.08
C GLY A 186 7.74 15.81 17.39
N LEU A 187 6.96 16.88 17.26
CA LEU A 187 6.25 17.54 18.37
C LEU A 187 4.95 16.81 18.78
N LEU A 188 4.41 15.93 17.93
CA LEU A 188 3.28 15.03 18.22
C LEU A 188 3.71 13.71 18.89
N GLY A 189 4.99 13.58 19.27
CA GLY A 189 5.70 12.37 19.70
C GLY A 189 4.97 11.36 20.60
N PRO A 190 5.56 10.17 20.82
CA PRO A 190 4.86 8.97 21.24
C PRO A 190 3.90 9.23 22.39
N GLY A 191 2.64 8.83 22.18
CA GLY A 191 1.57 8.90 23.16
C GLY A 191 1.84 7.94 24.32
N ASP A 192 2.83 8.26 25.15
CA ASP A 192 3.04 7.57 26.41
C ASP A 192 1.80 7.78 27.27
N LYS A 193 1.09 6.68 27.56
CA LYS A 193 -0.03 6.62 28.54
C LYS A 193 0.36 7.09 29.96
N LYS A 194 1.62 7.54 30.15
CA LYS A 194 2.20 8.06 31.39
C LYS A 194 2.96 9.38 31.24
N ARG A 195 2.91 10.08 30.11
CA ARG A 195 3.28 11.50 30.14
C ARG A 195 2.13 12.24 30.80
N LYS A 196 2.27 12.53 32.11
CA LYS A 196 1.63 13.72 32.72
C LYS A 196 1.69 14.81 31.67
N ASP A 197 0.53 15.37 31.31
CA ASP A 197 0.37 16.51 30.39
C ASP A 197 1.72 17.17 30.17
N SER A 198 2.35 16.95 29.01
CA SER A 198 3.68 17.47 28.74
C SER A 198 3.66 18.94 29.13
N ALA A 199 4.42 19.28 30.19
CA ALA A 199 4.21 20.50 30.93
C ALA A 199 4.20 21.66 29.93
N ARG A 200 3.09 22.42 29.90
CA ARG A 200 2.92 23.52 28.96
C ARG A 200 4.19 24.38 29.00
N PRO A 201 4.84 24.68 27.86
CA PRO A 201 6.01 25.54 27.87
C PRO A 201 5.64 26.87 28.54
N LEU A 202 6.42 27.30 29.53
CA LEU A 202 6.12 28.50 30.31
C LEU A 202 6.32 29.80 29.48
N ASN A 203 7.01 29.69 28.35
CA ASN A 203 7.30 30.79 27.42
C ASN A 203 6.19 31.07 26.40
N ILE A 204 5.07 30.34 26.41
CA ILE A 204 3.91 30.59 25.55
C ILE A 204 2.59 30.53 26.34
N SER A 205 1.58 31.24 25.86
CA SER A 205 0.25 31.22 26.47
C SER A 205 -0.43 29.86 26.29
N ALA A 206 -1.42 29.53 27.14
CA ALA A 206 -2.26 28.35 26.94
C ALA A 206 -2.97 28.36 25.59
N SER A 207 -3.51 29.52 25.18
CA SER A 207 -4.21 29.65 23.90
C SER A 207 -3.29 29.42 22.72
N ASP A 208 -2.07 29.94 22.75
CA ASP A 208 -1.10 29.76 21.66
C ASP A 208 -0.61 28.31 21.60
N PHE A 209 -0.39 27.67 22.76
CA PHE A 209 -0.04 26.26 22.79
C PHE A 209 -1.14 25.36 22.22
N GLN A 210 -2.42 25.65 22.53
CA GLN A 210 -3.54 24.91 21.93
C GLN A 210 -3.65 25.17 20.43
N ARG A 211 -3.51 26.42 19.97
CA ARG A 211 -3.47 26.76 18.54
C ARG A 211 -2.35 26.04 17.81
N LEU A 212 -1.16 25.95 18.41
CA LEU A 212 -0.03 25.21 17.87
C LEU A 212 -0.35 23.72 17.72
N LYS A 213 -0.91 23.09 18.77
CA LYS A 213 -1.35 21.69 18.73
C LYS A 213 -2.38 21.44 17.63
N SER A 214 -3.40 22.30 17.51
CA SER A 214 -4.42 22.17 16.46
C SER A 214 -3.82 22.29 15.06
N ARG A 215 -2.90 23.23 14.83
CA ARG A 215 -2.22 23.37 13.53
C ARG A 215 -1.39 22.14 13.20
N MET A 216 -0.63 21.61 14.16
CA MET A 216 0.17 20.40 13.94
C MET A 216 -0.69 19.18 13.60
N MET A 217 -1.82 18.99 14.28
CA MET A 217 -2.77 17.91 13.93
C MET A 217 -3.34 18.10 12.52
N SER A 218 -3.74 19.34 12.17
CA SER A 218 -4.23 19.64 10.83
C SER A 218 -3.19 19.34 9.76
N SER A 219 -1.92 19.69 9.99
CA SER A 219 -0.83 19.33 9.07
C SER A 219 -0.67 17.81 8.98
N ALA A 220 -0.72 17.09 10.10
CA ALA A 220 -0.59 15.64 10.10
C ALA A 220 -1.69 14.92 9.31
N PHE A 221 -2.94 15.41 9.38
CA PHE A 221 -4.02 14.89 8.55
C PHE A 221 -3.81 15.19 7.07
N ALA A 222 -3.40 16.42 6.71
CA ALA A 222 -3.15 16.77 5.32
C ALA A 222 -2.05 15.88 4.68
N PHE A 223 -0.95 15.65 5.41
CA PHE A 223 0.12 14.76 4.92
C PHE A 223 -0.32 13.29 4.83
N ALA A 224 -1.19 12.82 5.73
CA ALA A 224 -1.74 11.47 5.65
C ALA A 224 -2.71 11.31 4.46
N GLU A 225 -3.48 12.34 4.12
CA GLU A 225 -4.30 12.33 2.92
C GLU A 225 -3.45 12.31 1.65
N GLU A 226 -2.43 13.17 1.58
CA GLU A 226 -1.49 13.23 0.44
C GLU A 226 -0.75 11.90 0.26
N GLU A 227 -0.28 11.28 1.34
CA GLU A 227 0.34 9.96 1.28
C GLU A 227 -0.60 8.89 0.75
N GLY A 228 -1.86 8.86 1.21
CA GLY A 228 -2.87 7.95 0.67
C GLY A 228 -3.17 8.19 -0.82
N GLU A 229 -3.12 9.44 -1.29
CA GLU A 229 -3.21 9.75 -2.72
C GLU A 229 -2.01 9.23 -3.51
N ILE A 230 -0.80 9.31 -2.97
CA ILE A 230 0.41 8.76 -3.60
C ILE A 230 0.30 7.23 -3.72
N VAL A 231 -0.15 6.53 -2.68
CA VAL A 231 -0.38 5.09 -2.74
C VAL A 231 -1.39 4.75 -3.86
N ASN A 232 -2.46 5.52 -4.00
CA ASN A 232 -3.42 5.33 -5.11
C ASN A 232 -2.78 5.62 -6.48
N ASN A 233 -2.03 6.72 -6.61
CA ASN A 233 -1.44 7.16 -7.87
C ASN A 233 -0.31 6.23 -8.36
N THR A 234 0.28 5.46 -7.46
CA THR A 234 1.28 4.44 -7.76
C THR A 234 0.67 3.07 -8.11
N SER A 235 -0.65 3.01 -8.33
CA SER A 235 -1.36 1.80 -8.74
C SER A 235 -0.88 1.27 -10.09
N VAL A 236 -0.77 -0.05 -10.17
CA VAL A 236 -0.53 -0.74 -11.45
C VAL A 236 -1.77 -0.66 -12.33
N MET A 237 -1.67 0.10 -13.42
CA MET A 237 -2.69 0.22 -14.46
C MET A 237 -2.33 -0.65 -15.66
N LEU A 238 -3.26 -1.47 -16.13
CA LEU A 238 -3.04 -2.41 -17.22
C LEU A 238 -4.06 -2.27 -18.33
N LEU A 239 -3.57 -2.26 -19.57
CA LEU A 239 -4.36 -2.63 -20.74
C LEU A 239 -4.10 -4.09 -21.09
N ILE A 240 -5.17 -4.89 -21.05
CA ILE A 240 -5.18 -6.31 -21.39
C ILE A 240 -5.92 -6.48 -22.70
N GLU A 241 -5.24 -7.05 -23.71
CA GLU A 241 -5.85 -7.38 -24.99
C GLU A 241 -5.91 -8.90 -25.18
N TRP A 242 -7.11 -9.43 -25.45
CA TRP A 242 -7.31 -10.86 -25.70
C TRP A 242 -8.38 -11.07 -26.76
N ARG A 243 -8.05 -11.82 -27.82
CA ARG A 243 -8.95 -12.16 -28.94
C ARG A 243 -9.69 -10.93 -29.52
N GLY A 244 -8.97 -9.83 -29.69
CA GLY A 244 -9.50 -8.56 -30.21
C GLY A 244 -10.36 -7.75 -29.23
N ARG A 245 -10.50 -8.20 -27.97
CA ARG A 245 -11.15 -7.45 -26.89
C ARG A 245 -10.12 -6.76 -26.01
N ARG A 246 -10.51 -5.62 -25.45
CA ARG A 246 -9.67 -4.81 -24.55
C ARG A 246 -10.35 -4.68 -23.20
N LEU A 247 -9.57 -4.88 -22.14
CA LEU A 247 -9.94 -4.54 -20.78
C LEU A 247 -8.89 -3.57 -20.24
N LEU A 248 -9.35 -2.39 -19.82
CA LEU A 248 -8.52 -1.45 -19.08
C LEU A 248 -8.80 -1.66 -17.60
N PHE A 249 -7.76 -1.97 -16.84
CA PHE A 249 -7.78 -2.03 -15.38
C PHE A 249 -7.08 -0.77 -14.85
N VAL A 250 -7.78 -0.04 -13.98
CA VAL A 250 -7.35 1.21 -13.34
C VAL A 250 -7.55 1.11 -11.84
#